data_AF-A0A1L9AWZ3-F1
#
_entry.id   AF-A0A1L9AWZ3-F1
#
_cell.length_a   1.000
_cell.length_b   1.000
_cell.length_c   1.000
_cell.angle_alpha   90.00
_cell.angle_beta   90.00
_cell.angle_gamma   90.00
#
_symmetry.space_group_name_H-M   'P 1'
#
loop_
_entity.id
_entity.type
_entity.pdbx_description
1 polymer ?
#
loop_
_entity_poly.entity_id
_entity_poly.type
_entity_poly.pdbx_seq_one_letter_code
_entity_poly.pdbx_strand_id
1 'polypeptide(L)'
;MLVLDTLKTALEQDWLGSHPQNAMESGDRFAGAVANWFASAQAGAFPCTTAAARRPQLASSAAMALQSGTAQGAGAALALAIAQYMVGQVFGSGVAAFPLATSAAVTMIGATFGNLELSKADRVQSIATACTVLAASTLVTFPPPMPPAPVS
;
A
#
# COMPACT_ATOMS: atom_id res chain seq x y z
N MET A 1 -7.16 13.56 -1.48
CA MET A 1 -6.91 13.05 -0.11
C MET A 1 -7.10 11.53 -0.11
N LEU A 2 -6.28 10.80 0.63
CA LEU A 2 -6.45 9.35 0.83
C LEU A 2 -7.56 9.09 1.87
N VAL A 3 -8.60 8.37 1.47
CA VAL A 3 -9.78 8.10 2.31
C VAL A 3 -9.81 6.63 2.71
N LEU A 4 -9.76 6.36 4.01
CA LEU A 4 -9.68 4.99 4.55
C LEU A 4 -10.90 4.15 4.14
N ASP A 5 -12.11 4.70 4.22
CA ASP A 5 -13.35 3.98 3.89
C ASP A 5 -13.40 3.56 2.42
N THR A 6 -12.81 4.33 1.51
CA THR A 6 -12.69 3.96 0.09
C THR A 6 -11.83 2.71 -0.08
N LEU A 7 -10.68 2.65 0.59
CA LEU A 7 -9.80 1.49 0.54
C LEU A 7 -10.45 0.27 1.21
N LYS A 8 -11.05 0.46 2.38
CA LYS A 8 -11.76 -0.60 3.11
C LYS A 8 -12.83 -1.23 2.22
N THR A 9 -13.69 -0.42 1.60
CA THR A 9 -14.77 -0.88 0.73
C THR A 9 -14.22 -1.66 -0.46
N ALA A 10 -13.17 -1.17 -1.12
CA ALA A 10 -12.53 -1.87 -2.23
C ALA A 10 -11.91 -3.21 -1.81
N LEU A 11 -11.22 -3.26 -0.66
CA LEU A 11 -10.69 -4.52 -0.13
C LEU A 11 -11.80 -5.50 0.23
N GLU A 12 -12.94 -5.01 0.73
CA GLU A 12 -14.06 -5.86 1.10
C GLU A 12 -14.81 -6.42 -0.11
N GLN A 13 -15.08 -5.58 -1.12
CA GLN A 13 -15.87 -5.97 -2.28
C GLN A 13 -15.02 -6.68 -3.32
N ASP A 14 -13.88 -6.11 -3.70
CA ASP A 14 -13.08 -6.58 -4.83
C ASP A 14 -12.05 -7.64 -4.43
N TRP A 15 -11.47 -7.59 -3.23
CA TRP A 15 -10.44 -8.54 -2.81
C TRP A 15 -10.99 -9.72 -2.00
N LEU A 16 -11.59 -9.46 -0.83
CA LEU A 16 -12.12 -10.53 0.02
C LEU A 16 -13.53 -10.99 -0.39
N GLY A 17 -14.31 -10.17 -1.10
CA GLY A 17 -15.68 -10.51 -1.50
C GLY A 17 -15.78 -11.48 -2.67
N SER A 18 -14.70 -11.60 -3.42
CA SER A 18 -14.64 -12.30 -4.70
C SER A 18 -13.93 -13.66 -4.60
N HIS A 19 -13.52 -14.07 -3.38
CA HIS A 19 -12.86 -15.35 -3.06
C HIS A 19 -11.83 -15.80 -4.12
N PRO A 20 -10.68 -15.10 -4.23
CA PRO A 20 -9.67 -15.44 -5.23
C PRO A 20 -9.21 -16.90 -5.10
N GLN A 21 -9.11 -17.59 -6.24
CA GLN A 21 -8.83 -19.04 -6.29
C GLN A 21 -7.36 -19.37 -6.02
N ASN A 22 -6.46 -18.39 -6.20
CA ASN A 22 -5.04 -18.55 -5.98
C ASN A 22 -4.39 -17.23 -5.54
N ALA A 23 -3.13 -17.31 -5.07
CA ALA A 23 -2.41 -16.16 -4.57
C ALA A 23 -2.12 -15.08 -5.64
N MET A 24 -2.04 -15.46 -6.93
CA MET A 24 -1.81 -14.53 -8.03
C MET A 24 -3.04 -13.66 -8.29
N GLU A 25 -4.23 -14.29 -8.34
CA GLU A 25 -5.52 -13.60 -8.44
C GLU A 25 -5.77 -12.72 -7.20
N SER A 26 -5.44 -13.23 -6.01
CA SER A 26 -5.54 -12.49 -4.76
C SER A 26 -4.62 -11.26 -4.74
N GLY A 27 -3.38 -11.41 -5.20
CA GLY A 27 -2.41 -10.33 -5.32
C GLY A 27 -2.85 -9.25 -6.32
N ASP A 28 -3.38 -9.63 -7.48
CA ASP A 28 -3.88 -8.66 -8.47
C ASP A 28 -5.10 -7.87 -7.96
N ARG A 29 -6.05 -8.55 -7.30
CA ARG A 29 -7.21 -7.87 -6.71
C ARG A 29 -6.83 -6.92 -5.59
N PHE A 30 -5.94 -7.35 -4.70
CA PHE A 30 -5.37 -6.48 -3.66
C PHE A 30 -4.68 -5.26 -4.28
N ALA A 31 -3.80 -5.47 -5.27
CA ALA A 31 -3.09 -4.40 -5.94
C ALA A 31 -4.04 -3.46 -6.70
N GLY A 32 -5.12 -3.99 -7.29
CA GLY A 32 -6.19 -3.23 -7.91
C GLY A 32 -6.89 -2.31 -6.91
N ALA A 33 -7.28 -2.81 -5.75
CA ALA A 33 -7.92 -2.02 -4.69
C ALA A 33 -7.01 -0.88 -4.20
N VAL A 34 -5.73 -1.18 -3.94
CA VAL A 34 -4.75 -0.17 -3.50
C VAL A 34 -4.47 0.86 -4.61
N ALA A 35 -4.25 0.42 -5.85
CA ALA A 35 -3.99 1.33 -6.96
C ALA A 35 -5.19 2.23 -7.28
N ASN A 36 -6.42 1.69 -7.23
CA ASN A 36 -7.65 2.47 -7.43
C ASN A 36 -7.87 3.48 -6.29
N TRP A 37 -7.51 3.13 -5.06
CA TRP A 37 -7.53 4.05 -3.93
C TRP A 37 -6.59 5.24 -4.14
N PHE A 38 -5.37 4.99 -4.61
CA PHE A 38 -4.44 6.07 -5.00
C PHE A 38 -4.94 6.86 -6.21
N ALA A 39 -5.48 6.22 -7.24
CA ALA A 39 -6.06 6.92 -8.40
C ALA A 39 -7.21 7.87 -7.98
N SER A 40 -8.04 7.44 -7.04
CA SER A 40 -9.10 8.28 -6.46
C SER A 40 -8.52 9.47 -5.68
N ALA A 41 -7.41 9.26 -4.97
CA ALA A 41 -6.71 10.34 -4.27
C ALA A 41 -6.00 11.31 -5.23
N GLN A 42 -5.54 10.85 -6.39
CA GLN A 42 -4.93 11.67 -7.45
C GLN A 42 -5.91 12.70 -8.00
N ALA A 43 -7.18 12.33 -8.17
CA ALA A 43 -8.24 13.28 -8.54
C ALA A 43 -8.38 14.43 -7.52
N GLY A 44 -8.01 14.18 -6.26
CA GLY A 44 -7.90 15.18 -5.20
C GLY A 44 -6.49 15.72 -4.99
N ALA A 45 -5.67 15.83 -6.05
CA ALA A 45 -4.31 16.39 -6.09
C ALA A 45 -3.24 15.65 -5.26
N PHE A 46 -3.45 14.39 -4.88
CA PHE A 46 -2.41 13.60 -4.23
C PHE A 46 -1.33 13.15 -5.25
N PRO A 47 -0.02 13.31 -4.96
CA PRO A 47 1.06 13.05 -5.90
C PRO A 47 1.37 11.54 -6.03
N CYS A 48 0.48 10.79 -6.69
CA CYS A 48 0.60 9.35 -6.92
C CYS A 48 0.37 8.97 -8.39
N THR A 49 0.95 9.75 -9.32
CA THR A 49 0.71 9.62 -10.77
C THR A 49 1.18 8.28 -11.36
N THR A 50 2.04 7.55 -10.68
CA THR A 50 2.50 6.21 -11.09
C THR A 50 1.76 5.07 -10.42
N ALA A 51 0.71 5.34 -9.64
CA ALA A 51 -0.05 4.33 -8.93
C ALA A 51 -0.57 3.22 -9.85
N ALA A 52 -1.16 3.62 -10.98
CA ALA A 52 -1.65 2.69 -11.98
C ALA A 52 -0.50 1.91 -12.65
N ALA A 53 0.57 2.59 -13.07
CA ALA A 53 1.70 1.97 -13.76
C ALA A 53 2.46 0.94 -12.89
N ARG A 54 2.49 1.15 -11.57
CA ARG A 54 3.16 0.25 -10.61
C ARG A 54 2.27 -0.87 -10.08
N ARG A 55 0.98 -0.88 -10.43
CA ARG A 55 0.05 -1.95 -10.02
C ARG A 55 0.60 -3.36 -10.33
N PRO A 56 1.17 -3.67 -11.50
CA PRO A 56 1.69 -5.02 -11.78
C PRO A 56 2.83 -5.42 -10.83
N GLN A 57 3.66 -4.47 -10.42
CA GLN A 57 4.73 -4.70 -9.44
C GLN A 57 4.16 -4.98 -8.06
N LEU A 58 3.12 -4.25 -7.64
CA LEU A 58 2.42 -4.51 -6.38
C LEU A 58 1.69 -5.86 -6.42
N ALA A 59 1.06 -6.20 -7.54
CA ALA A 59 0.33 -7.46 -7.73
C ALA A 59 1.27 -8.66 -7.58
N SER A 60 2.43 -8.64 -8.24
CA SER A 60 3.40 -9.73 -8.15
C SER A 60 4.01 -9.87 -6.75
N SER A 61 4.33 -8.75 -6.10
CA SER A 61 4.88 -8.77 -4.74
C SER A 61 3.85 -9.16 -3.68
N ALA A 62 2.59 -8.73 -3.82
CA ALA A 62 1.48 -9.18 -2.98
C ALA A 62 1.19 -10.68 -3.20
N ALA A 63 1.21 -11.16 -4.44
CA ALA A 63 1.04 -12.58 -4.73
C ALA A 63 2.14 -13.44 -4.09
N MET A 64 3.39 -12.99 -4.13
CA MET A 64 4.50 -13.68 -3.44
C MET A 64 4.33 -13.63 -1.92
N ALA A 65 3.90 -12.50 -1.35
CA ALA A 65 3.64 -12.38 0.08
C ALA A 65 2.56 -13.38 0.54
N LEU A 66 1.47 -13.50 -0.22
CA LEU A 66 0.38 -14.41 0.08
C LEU A 66 0.76 -15.90 -0.11
N GLN A 67 1.87 -16.20 -0.79
CA GLN A 67 2.40 -17.56 -0.96
C GLN A 67 3.35 -17.99 0.16
N SER A 68 3.72 -17.12 1.10
CA SER A 68 4.80 -17.38 2.08
C SER A 68 4.48 -18.47 3.11
N GLY A 69 3.28 -19.06 3.10
CA GLY A 69 2.89 -20.21 3.94
C GLY A 69 2.73 -19.92 5.43
N THR A 70 3.01 -18.70 5.91
CA THR A 70 2.88 -18.30 7.31
C THR A 70 2.24 -16.92 7.43
N ALA A 71 1.41 -16.71 8.44
CA ALA A 71 0.73 -15.43 8.66
C ALA A 71 1.70 -14.27 8.90
N GLN A 72 2.74 -14.46 9.74
CA GLN A 72 3.76 -13.43 9.96
C GLN A 72 4.59 -13.15 8.70
N GLY A 73 5.01 -14.19 7.98
CA GLY A 73 5.77 -14.03 6.74
C GLY A 73 4.97 -13.27 5.68
N ALA A 74 3.69 -13.62 5.53
CA ALA A 74 2.80 -13.00 4.56
C ALA A 74 2.52 -11.55 4.94
N GLY A 75 2.31 -11.28 6.22
CA GLY A 75 2.08 -9.93 6.72
C GLY A 75 3.29 -9.03 6.54
N ALA A 76 4.49 -9.54 6.82
CA ALA A 76 5.73 -8.81 6.63
C ALA A 76 6.01 -8.51 5.16
N ALA A 77 5.90 -9.51 4.30
CA ALA A 77 6.12 -9.36 2.86
C ALA A 77 5.09 -8.43 2.22
N LEU A 78 3.82 -8.50 2.64
CA LEU A 78 2.77 -7.62 2.12
C LEU A 78 2.97 -6.17 2.57
N ALA A 79 3.29 -5.95 3.85
CA ALA A 79 3.59 -4.61 4.37
C ALA A 79 4.78 -3.97 3.62
N LEU A 80 5.84 -4.75 3.36
CA LEU A 80 7.00 -4.30 2.60
C LEU A 80 6.65 -4.01 1.13
N ALA A 81 5.81 -4.83 0.49
CA ALA A 81 5.34 -4.61 -0.87
C ALA A 81 4.57 -3.29 -0.99
N ILE A 82 3.66 -3.02 -0.05
CA ILE A 82 2.90 -1.77 0.03
C ILE A 82 3.85 -0.58 0.26
N ALA A 83 4.79 -0.71 1.20
CA ALA A 83 5.77 0.34 1.48
C ALA A 83 6.64 0.68 0.26
N GLN A 84 7.16 -0.33 -0.44
CA GLN A 84 7.93 -0.12 -1.68
C GLN A 84 7.07 0.49 -2.79
N TYR A 85 5.81 0.07 -2.90
CA TYR A 85 4.86 0.67 -3.83
C TYR A 85 4.62 2.15 -3.54
N MET A 86 4.56 2.56 -2.27
CA MET A 86 4.38 3.95 -1.84
C MET A 86 5.62 4.81 -2.10
N VAL A 87 6.82 4.34 -1.76
CA VAL A 87 8.08 5.04 -2.10
C VAL A 87 8.24 5.20 -3.60
N GLY A 88 7.76 4.20 -4.33
CA GLY A 88 7.79 4.15 -5.77
C GLY A 88 6.82 5.08 -6.49
N GLN A 89 5.85 5.65 -5.77
CA GLN A 89 4.98 6.68 -6.34
C GLN A 89 5.83 7.89 -6.73
N VAL A 90 5.51 8.54 -7.85
CA VAL A 90 6.22 9.75 -8.26
C VAL A 90 5.82 10.89 -7.33
N PHE A 91 6.49 10.94 -6.20
CA PHE A 91 6.69 12.15 -5.41
C PHE A 91 7.80 13.03 -6.03
N GLY A 92 8.48 12.56 -7.09
CA GLY A 92 9.70 13.14 -7.63
C GLY A 92 10.94 12.42 -7.07
N SER A 93 12.03 12.34 -7.85
CA SER A 93 13.28 11.75 -7.36
C SER A 93 13.80 12.53 -6.15
N GLY A 94 14.04 11.85 -5.02
CA GLY A 94 14.54 12.47 -3.79
C GLY A 94 13.45 13.02 -2.85
N VAL A 95 12.17 12.80 -3.17
CA VAL A 95 11.07 13.36 -2.40
C VAL A 95 10.39 12.32 -1.52
N ALA A 96 10.15 11.08 -1.95
CA ALA A 96 9.59 10.06 -1.07
C ALA A 96 10.67 9.32 -0.27
N ALA A 97 10.55 9.32 1.07
CA ALA A 97 11.30 8.44 1.95
C ALA A 97 10.53 7.16 2.26
N PHE A 98 11.24 6.11 2.69
CA PHE A 98 10.61 4.87 3.13
C PHE A 98 9.66 5.12 4.32
N PRO A 99 8.46 4.51 4.36
CA PRO A 99 7.46 4.79 5.40
C PRO A 99 8.00 4.43 6.79
N LEU A 100 7.99 5.40 7.71
CA LEU A 100 8.47 5.20 9.08
C LEU A 100 7.64 4.16 9.85
N ALA A 101 6.35 4.02 9.51
CA ALA A 101 5.44 3.10 10.16
C ALA A 101 5.47 1.67 9.58
N THR A 102 6.50 1.32 8.80
CA THR A 102 6.58 -0.01 8.17
C THR A 102 6.57 -1.14 9.19
N SER A 103 7.34 -1.04 10.27
CA SER A 103 7.35 -2.04 11.34
C SER A 103 5.97 -2.19 12.00
N ALA A 104 5.26 -1.09 12.24
CA ALA A 104 3.90 -1.12 12.79
C ALA A 104 2.92 -1.79 11.82
N ALA A 105 3.02 -1.50 10.51
CA ALA A 105 2.20 -2.12 9.48
C ALA A 105 2.46 -3.63 9.36
N VAL A 106 3.73 -4.07 9.48
CA VAL A 106 4.09 -5.50 9.54
C VAL A 106 3.37 -6.18 10.71
N THR A 107 3.39 -5.59 11.90
CA THR A 107 2.71 -6.14 13.08
C THR A 107 1.20 -6.21 12.88
N MET A 108 0.59 -5.13 12.38
CA MET A 108 -0.87 -5.07 12.17
C MET A 108 -1.35 -6.09 11.12
N ILE A 109 -0.69 -6.15 9.96
CA ILE A 109 -1.07 -7.08 8.89
C ILE A 109 -0.78 -8.51 9.31
N GLY A 110 0.37 -8.76 9.95
CA GLY A 110 0.71 -10.08 10.50
C GLY A 110 -0.29 -10.57 11.54
N ALA A 111 -0.72 -9.72 12.47
CA ALA A 111 -1.77 -10.06 13.44
C ALA A 111 -3.12 -10.35 12.74
N THR A 112 -3.44 -9.61 11.68
CA THR A 112 -4.67 -9.81 10.89
C THR A 112 -4.69 -11.16 10.16
N PHE A 113 -3.54 -11.57 9.62
CA PHE A 113 -3.40 -12.90 9.00
C PHE A 113 -3.31 -14.03 10.03
N GLY A 114 -2.76 -13.76 11.21
CA GLY A 114 -2.65 -14.74 12.29
C GLY A 114 -3.96 -15.01 13.01
N ASN A 115 -4.87 -14.04 13.03
CA ASN A 115 -6.17 -14.17 13.66
C ASN A 115 -7.21 -14.70 12.66
N LEU A 116 -7.53 -15.99 12.76
CA LEU A 116 -8.50 -16.66 11.91
C LEU A 116 -9.97 -16.34 12.26
N GLU A 117 -10.23 -15.84 13.47
CA GLU A 117 -11.57 -15.56 13.99
C GLU A 117 -12.07 -14.15 13.63
N LEU A 118 -11.20 -13.29 13.10
CA LEU A 118 -11.60 -11.96 12.66
C LEU A 118 -12.66 -12.03 11.56
N SER A 119 -13.71 -11.25 11.73
CA SER A 119 -14.72 -11.04 10.70
C SER A 119 -14.07 -10.45 9.45
N LYS A 120 -14.69 -10.67 8.28
CA LYS A 120 -14.21 -10.10 7.01
C LYS A 120 -14.06 -8.57 7.11
N ALA A 121 -15.02 -7.90 7.74
CA ALA A 121 -15.04 -6.45 7.92
C ALA A 121 -13.87 -5.96 8.79
N ASP A 122 -13.54 -6.67 9.87
CA ASP A 122 -12.43 -6.29 10.74
C ASP A 122 -11.06 -6.53 10.08
N ARG A 123 -10.94 -7.58 9.26
CA ARG A 123 -9.72 -7.84 8.49
C ARG A 123 -9.41 -6.71 7.51
N VAL A 124 -10.39 -6.32 6.69
CA VAL A 124 -10.21 -5.23 5.73
C VAL A 124 -9.99 -3.90 6.44
N GLN A 125 -10.65 -3.67 7.59
CA GLN A 125 -10.43 -2.48 8.39
C GLN A 125 -8.98 -2.40 8.87
N SER A 126 -8.44 -3.49 9.41
CA SER A 126 -7.07 -3.54 9.92
C SER A 126 -6.04 -3.33 8.80
N ILE A 127 -6.21 -4.01 7.66
CA ILE A 127 -5.32 -3.88 6.50
C ILE A 127 -5.42 -2.47 5.89
N ALA A 128 -6.62 -1.93 5.73
CA ALA A 128 -6.82 -0.56 5.24
C ALA A 128 -6.20 0.49 6.18
N THR A 129 -6.30 0.27 7.49
CA THR A 129 -5.67 1.14 8.50
C THR A 129 -4.15 1.08 8.36
N ALA A 130 -3.56 -0.11 8.24
CA ALA A 130 -2.13 -0.28 8.03
C ALA A 130 -1.65 0.42 6.73
N CYS A 131 -2.37 0.25 5.63
CA CYS A 131 -2.09 0.97 4.37
C CYS A 131 -2.17 2.49 4.52
N THR A 132 -3.17 3.00 5.26
CA THR A 132 -3.33 4.44 5.49
C THR A 132 -2.21 5.00 6.35
N VAL A 133 -1.79 4.27 7.39
CA VAL A 133 -0.66 4.64 8.26
C VAL A 133 0.66 4.61 7.49
N LEU A 134 0.89 3.62 6.63
CA LEU A 134 2.04 3.60 5.71
C LEU A 134 2.04 4.83 4.80
N ALA A 135 0.90 5.14 4.18
CA ALA A 135 0.80 6.29 3.29
C ALA A 135 1.03 7.62 4.01
N ALA A 136 0.46 7.78 5.21
CA ALA A 136 0.63 8.98 6.03
C ALA A 136 2.06 9.15 6.57
N SER A 137 2.77 8.04 6.81
CA SER A 137 4.17 8.05 7.30
C SER A 137 5.21 8.04 6.19
N THR A 138 4.78 8.06 4.93
CA THR A 138 5.66 8.24 3.77
C THR A 138 6.01 9.73 3.69
N LEU A 139 7.22 10.10 4.12
CA LEU A 139 7.67 11.49 4.10
C LEU A 139 7.93 11.96 2.67
N VAL A 140 7.47 13.18 2.36
CA VAL A 140 7.72 13.91 1.12
C VAL A 140 8.77 14.99 1.43
N THR A 141 10.07 14.67 1.35
CA THR A 141 11.17 15.61 1.60
C THR A 141 11.47 16.44 0.36
N PHE A 142 11.10 17.72 0.35
CA PHE A 142 11.59 18.64 -0.69
C PHE A 142 13.11 18.85 -0.50
N PRO A 143 13.97 18.63 -1.52
CA PRO A 143 15.34 19.12 -1.44
C PRO A 143 15.30 20.66 -1.30
N PRO A 144 16.15 21.27 -0.45
CA PRO A 144 16.21 22.72 -0.35
C PRO A 144 16.50 23.31 -1.75
N PRO A 145 15.88 24.44 -2.13
CA PRO A 145 16.17 25.07 -3.41
C PRO A 145 17.67 25.32 -3.50
N MET A 146 18.30 24.84 -4.57
CA MET A 146 19.70 25.16 -4.83
C MET A 146 19.85 26.68 -4.84
N PRO A 147 20.82 27.25 -4.11
CA PRO A 147 21.07 28.68 -4.17
C PRO A 147 21.33 29.08 -5.63
N PRO A 148 20.86 30.25 -6.09
CA PRO A 148 21.09 30.69 -7.45
C PRO A 148 22.59 30.67 -7.73
N ALA A 149 22.97 30.13 -8.90
CA ALA A 149 24.36 30.13 -9.32
C ALA A 149 24.88 31.58 -9.30
N PRO A 150 26.10 31.83 -8.80
CA PRO A 150 26.68 33.17 -8.84
C PRO A 150 26.73 33.62 -10.30
N VAL A 151 26.15 34.78 -10.57
CA VAL A 151 26.34 35.49 -11.83
C VAL A 151 27.77 36.02 -11.83
N SER A 152 28.62 35.42 -12.66
CA SER A 152 29.96 35.90 -12.98
C SER A 152 30.00 36.39 -14.42
#